data_AF-A0A4Y2TA67-F1
#
_entry.id   AF-A0A4Y2TA67-F1
#
_cell.length_a   1.000
_cell.length_b   1.000
_cell.length_c   1.000
_cell.angle_alpha   90.00
_cell.angle_beta   90.00
_cell.angle_gamma   90.00
#
_symmetry.space_group_name_H-M   'P 1'
#
loop_
_entity.id
_entity.type
_entity.pdbx_description
1 polymer ?
#
loop_
_entity_poly.entity_id
_entity_poly.type
_entity_poly.pdbx_seq_one_letter_code
_entity_poly.pdbx_strand_id
1 'polypeptide(L)'
;MVWAGISLGGHTYLHVFHGGTLTGVRYRDEILDPYARPHLAVVVEDYLECHSLERMEWPAQSPDLNPIEHLWKYFGRQVTALSSPPRSLDELEQDLLRLWSSLPISVSDNLIDSMESRCCQCIQVRGGHIHY
;
A
#
# COMPACT_ATOMS: atom_id res chain seq x y z
N MET A 1 -2.47 11.40 -6.88
CA MET A 1 -2.79 10.20 -6.07
C MET A 1 -1.56 9.32 -6.05
N VAL A 2 -1.35 8.50 -5.03
CA VAL A 2 -0.20 7.56 -5.02
C VAL A 2 -0.65 6.13 -4.76
N TRP A 3 0.14 5.16 -5.21
CA TRP A 3 -0.02 3.73 -4.91
C TRP A 3 1.33 3.09 -4.60
N ALA A 4 1.34 2.15 -3.68
CA ALA A 4 2.47 1.26 -3.45
C ALA A 4 1.98 -0.04 -2.79
N GLY A 5 2.83 -1.06 -2.81
CA GLY A 5 2.67 -2.30 -2.07
C GLY A 5 3.84 -2.53 -1.11
N ILE A 6 3.60 -3.34 -0.08
CA ILE A 6 4.64 -3.80 0.85
C ILE A 6 4.56 -5.31 1.01
N SER A 7 5.70 -5.92 1.32
CA SER A 7 5.83 -7.33 1.64
C SER A 7 6.95 -7.52 2.65
N LEU A 8 7.09 -8.75 3.17
CA LEU A 8 8.34 -9.13 3.80
C LEU A 8 9.50 -8.91 2.80
N GLY A 9 10.59 -8.31 3.25
CA GLY A 9 11.74 -7.95 2.42
C GLY A 9 11.65 -6.56 1.77
N GLY A 10 10.58 -5.78 1.99
CA GLY A 10 10.56 -4.35 1.65
C GLY A 10 9.26 -3.83 1.05
N HIS A 11 9.37 -3.01 0.02
CA HIS A 11 8.24 -2.33 -0.61
C HIS A 11 8.44 -2.16 -2.12
N THR A 12 7.35 -2.03 -2.87
CA THR A 12 7.41 -1.72 -4.30
C THR A 12 7.91 -0.28 -4.53
N TYR A 13 8.10 0.10 -5.78
CA TYR A 13 8.17 1.52 -6.15
C TYR A 13 6.86 2.25 -5.78
N LEU A 14 6.99 3.53 -5.42
CA LEU A 14 5.86 4.43 -5.24
C LEU A 14 5.41 4.94 -6.61
N HIS A 15 4.17 4.63 -6.97
CA HIS A 15 3.54 5.13 -8.18
C HIS A 15 2.80 6.42 -7.88
N VAL A 16 3.05 7.46 -8.67
CA VAL A 16 2.40 8.76 -8.56
C VAL A 16 1.55 8.97 -9.80
N PHE A 17 0.25 9.13 -9.59
CA PHE A 17 -0.72 9.36 -10.67
C PHE A 17 -0.94 10.86 -10.88
N HIS A 18 -0.65 11.31 -12.09
CA HIS A 18 -0.95 12.67 -12.57
C HIS A 18 -2.37 12.73 -13.16
N GLY A 19 -3.27 13.40 -12.44
CA GLY A 19 -4.63 13.71 -12.91
C GLY A 19 -5.60 12.52 -12.96
N GLY A 20 -6.90 12.85 -12.90
CA GLY A 20 -8.01 11.89 -13.02
C GLY A 20 -8.18 10.94 -11.83
N THR A 21 -9.23 10.11 -11.89
CA THR A 21 -9.52 9.06 -10.91
C THR A 21 -8.81 7.77 -11.31
N LEU A 22 -8.36 6.99 -10.33
CA LEU A 22 -7.85 5.63 -10.54
C LEU A 22 -9.03 4.71 -10.89
N THR A 23 -9.24 4.44 -12.18
CA THR A 23 -10.25 3.49 -12.66
C THR A 23 -9.68 2.07 -12.62
N GLY A 24 -10.53 1.04 -12.65
CA GLY A 24 -10.07 -0.35 -12.70
C GLY A 24 -9.16 -0.66 -13.91
N VAL A 25 -9.38 0.02 -15.04
CA VAL A 25 -8.51 -0.07 -16.23
C VAL A 25 -7.14 0.53 -15.95
N ARG A 26 -7.08 1.75 -15.39
CA ARG A 26 -5.80 2.39 -15.02
C ARG A 26 -5.06 1.63 -13.94
N TYR A 27 -5.77 1.10 -12.94
CA TYR A 27 -5.16 0.26 -11.91
C TYR A 27 -4.50 -0.97 -12.50
N ARG A 28 -5.17 -1.65 -13.44
CA ARG A 28 -4.55 -2.77 -14.15
C ARG A 28 -3.31 -2.31 -14.92
N ASP A 29 -3.48 -1.40 -15.88
CA ASP A 29 -2.43 -1.06 -16.86
C ASP A 29 -1.21 -0.38 -16.21
N GLU A 30 -1.43 0.46 -15.20
CA GLU A 30 -0.37 1.24 -14.55
C GLU A 30 0.22 0.55 -13.31
N ILE A 31 -0.54 -0.33 -12.64
CA ILE A 31 -0.13 -0.96 -11.36
C ILE A 31 -0.07 -2.48 -11.41
N LEU A 32 -1.02 -3.17 -12.02
CA LEU A 32 -0.93 -4.63 -12.10
C LEU A 32 0.06 -5.02 -13.19
N ASP A 33 -0.05 -4.56 -14.44
CA ASP A 33 0.81 -4.99 -15.56
C ASP A 33 2.31 -5.03 -15.27
N PRO A 34 2.90 -4.01 -14.64
CA PRO A 34 4.34 -4.01 -14.35
C PRO A 34 4.75 -5.06 -13.31
N TYR A 35 3.83 -5.44 -12.42
CA TYR A 35 4.05 -6.38 -11.33
C TYR A 35 3.41 -7.75 -11.60
N ALA A 36 2.56 -7.82 -12.62
CA ALA A 36 1.49 -8.81 -12.78
C ALA A 36 0.78 -8.66 -14.17
N ARG A 37 1.27 -9.33 -15.22
CA ARG A 37 0.84 -9.13 -16.64
C ARG A 37 -0.62 -9.56 -16.98
N PRO A 38 -1.56 -8.72 -17.47
CA PRO A 38 -2.99 -9.07 -17.54
C PRO A 38 -3.73 -8.66 -18.83
N HIS A 39 -5.00 -9.10 -18.94
CA HIS A 39 -6.05 -8.45 -19.73
C HIS A 39 -7.47 -8.66 -19.13
N LEU A 40 -8.07 -7.62 -18.49
CA LEU A 40 -9.54 -7.30 -18.31
C LEU A 40 -10.45 -7.90 -17.20
N ALA A 41 -10.64 -7.18 -16.07
CA ALA A 41 -11.83 -7.05 -15.17
C ALA A 41 -12.61 -8.29 -14.64
N VAL A 42 -12.92 -9.30 -15.47
CA VAL A 42 -13.02 -10.71 -15.02
C VAL A 42 -11.60 -11.19 -14.63
N VAL A 43 -10.59 -10.52 -15.18
CA VAL A 43 -9.16 -10.76 -15.04
C VAL A 43 -8.54 -10.06 -13.83
N VAL A 44 -9.29 -9.82 -12.76
CA VAL A 44 -8.61 -9.85 -11.45
C VAL A 44 -8.70 -11.28 -10.93
N GLU A 45 -9.89 -11.88 -10.93
CA GLU A 45 -10.09 -13.29 -10.56
C GLU A 45 -9.40 -14.25 -11.55
N ASP A 46 -9.66 -14.17 -12.86
CA ASP A 46 -8.95 -15.02 -13.84
C ASP A 46 -7.44 -14.78 -13.84
N TYR A 47 -7.00 -13.55 -13.54
CA TYR A 47 -5.56 -13.24 -13.46
C TYR A 47 -4.91 -13.92 -12.26
N LEU A 48 -5.56 -13.80 -11.10
CA LEU A 48 -5.15 -14.46 -9.87
C LEU A 48 -5.08 -15.97 -10.10
N GLU A 49 -6.09 -16.57 -10.73
CA GLU A 49 -6.11 -17.97 -11.12
C GLU A 49 -4.98 -18.33 -12.12
N CYS A 50 -4.82 -17.58 -13.21
CA CYS A 50 -3.80 -17.84 -14.24
C CYS A 50 -2.36 -17.70 -13.74
N HIS A 51 -2.12 -16.89 -12.70
CA HIS A 51 -0.80 -16.66 -12.12
C HIS A 51 -0.61 -17.37 -10.77
N SER A 52 -1.55 -18.23 -10.38
CA SER A 52 -1.51 -18.96 -9.11
C SER A 52 -1.34 -18.05 -7.89
N LEU A 53 -1.93 -16.85 -7.95
CA LEU A 53 -1.99 -15.91 -6.86
C LEU A 53 -3.30 -16.13 -6.11
N GLU A 54 -3.21 -16.45 -4.83
CA GLU A 54 -4.40 -16.64 -4.00
C GLU A 54 -4.84 -15.31 -3.40
N ARG A 55 -6.12 -14.98 -3.56
CA ARG A 55 -6.72 -13.83 -2.87
C ARG A 55 -7.00 -14.23 -1.43
N MET A 56 -6.40 -13.51 -0.50
CA MET A 56 -6.76 -13.61 0.91
C MET A 56 -8.17 -13.06 1.14
N GLU A 57 -8.99 -13.82 1.89
CA GLU A 57 -10.26 -13.34 2.41
C GLU A 57 -10.03 -12.13 3.31
N TRP A 58 -10.69 -11.00 3.01
CA TRP A 58 -10.49 -9.75 3.73
C TRP A 58 -11.81 -9.19 4.26
N PRO A 59 -11.91 -8.90 5.58
CA PRO A 59 -13.11 -8.29 6.14
C PRO A 59 -13.31 -6.87 5.62
N ALA A 60 -14.56 -6.52 5.28
CA ALA A 60 -14.90 -5.16 4.88
C ALA A 60 -14.59 -4.16 6.00
N GLN A 61 -14.25 -2.92 5.63
CA GLN A 61 -14.01 -1.80 6.56
C GLN A 61 -12.95 -2.07 7.65
N SER A 62 -11.94 -2.89 7.36
CA SER A 62 -10.86 -3.22 8.30
C SER A 62 -9.51 -2.63 7.86
N PRO A 63 -9.34 -1.29 7.85
CA PRO A 63 -8.05 -0.67 7.52
C PRO A 63 -7.00 -0.87 8.62
N ASP A 64 -7.44 -1.12 9.85
CA ASP A 64 -6.62 -1.45 11.02
C ASP A 64 -5.86 -2.78 10.85
N LEU A 65 -6.44 -3.70 10.09
CA LEU A 65 -5.78 -4.94 9.70
C LEU A 65 -4.86 -4.76 8.49
N ASN A 66 -4.92 -3.66 7.74
CA ASN A 66 -4.07 -3.46 6.56
C ASN A 66 -2.71 -2.82 6.98
N PRO A 67 -1.58 -3.55 6.93
CA PRO A 67 -0.30 -3.03 7.42
C PRO A 67 0.15 -1.74 6.73
N ILE A 68 -0.18 -1.56 5.45
CA ILE A 68 0.26 -0.40 4.67
C ILE A 68 -0.41 0.90 5.14
N GLU A 69 -1.57 0.84 5.80
CA GLU A 69 -2.23 2.03 6.35
C GLU A 69 -1.37 2.69 7.43
N HIS A 70 -0.65 1.89 8.22
CA HIS A 70 0.32 2.41 9.19
C HIS A 70 1.51 3.05 8.50
N LEU A 71 1.97 2.42 7.42
CA LEU A 71 3.07 2.96 6.66
C LEU A 71 2.67 4.31 6.06
N TRP A 72 1.46 4.46 5.54
CA TRP A 72 0.96 5.76 5.05
C TRP A 72 0.91 6.82 6.14
N LYS A 73 0.45 6.47 7.34
CA LYS A 73 0.44 7.37 8.50
C LYS A 73 1.86 7.77 8.93
N TYR A 74 2.79 6.82 8.99
CA TYR A 74 4.20 7.09 9.28
C TYR A 74 4.83 7.97 8.20
N PHE A 75 4.64 7.61 6.93
CA PHE A 75 5.15 8.31 5.78
C PHE A 75 4.63 9.75 5.69
N GLY A 76 3.34 9.98 5.95
CA GLY A 76 2.76 11.33 6.02
C GLY A 76 3.39 12.20 7.11
N ARG A 77 3.77 11.61 8.25
CA ARG A 77 4.53 12.32 9.30
C ARG A 77 5.94 12.67 8.83
N GLN A 78 6.63 11.76 8.14
CA GLN A 78 7.96 12.02 7.59
C GLN A 78 7.93 13.16 6.57
N VAL A 79 6.92 13.20 5.69
CA VAL A 79 6.71 14.29 4.72
C VAL A 79 6.44 15.62 5.45
N THR A 80 5.62 15.60 6.51
CA THR A 80 5.31 16.81 7.29
C THR A 80 6.52 17.32 8.08
N ALA A 81 7.43 16.43 8.46
CA ALA A 81 8.65 16.74 9.20
C ALA A 81 9.82 17.22 8.31
N LEU A 82 9.64 17.31 6.99
CA LEU A 82 10.65 17.84 6.09
C LEU A 82 11.00 19.27 6.47
N SER A 83 12.30 19.55 6.61
CA SER A 83 12.83 20.86 7.02
C SER A 83 12.41 22.00 6.07
N SER A 84 12.18 21.66 4.81
CA SER A 84 11.67 22.57 3.79
C SER A 84 10.38 21.98 3.22
N PRO A 85 9.22 22.64 3.40
CA PRO A 85 7.98 22.16 2.80
C PRO A 85 8.03 22.35 1.27
N PRO A 86 7.48 21.39 0.50
CA PRO A 86 7.44 21.47 -0.96
C PRO A 86 6.55 22.63 -1.41
N ARG A 87 7.01 23.38 -2.42
CA ARG A 87 6.35 24.59 -2.95
C ARG A 87 5.59 24.34 -4.25
N SER A 88 5.76 23.16 -4.84
CA SER A 88 5.09 22.73 -6.06
C SER A 88 4.71 21.25 -5.96
N LEU A 89 3.84 20.80 -6.88
CA LEU A 89 3.50 19.38 -6.99
C LEU A 89 4.72 18.55 -7.40
N ASP A 90 5.59 19.09 -8.25
CA ASP A 90 6.82 18.41 -8.68
C ASP A 90 7.82 18.24 -7.53
N GLU A 91 7.97 19.27 -6.67
CA GLU A 91 8.80 19.17 -5.46
C GLU A 91 8.23 18.14 -4.48
N LEU A 92 6.91 18.16 -4.28
CA LEU A 92 6.23 17.18 -3.43
C LEU A 92 6.44 15.76 -3.95
N GLU A 93 6.28 15.54 -5.25
CA GLU A 93 6.51 14.24 -5.88
C GLU A 93 7.95 13.74 -5.70
N GLN A 94 8.94 14.60 -5.94
CA GLN A 94 10.35 14.26 -5.74
C GLN A 94 10.66 13.90 -4.28
N ASP A 95 10.11 14.63 -3.33
CA ASP A 95 10.29 14.36 -1.91
C ASP A 95 9.59 13.05 -1.50
N LEU A 96 8.38 12.78 -2.00
CA LEU A 96 7.68 11.52 -1.78
C LEU A 96 8.49 10.32 -2.33
N LEU A 97 8.99 10.41 -3.56
CA LEU A 97 9.80 9.35 -4.19
C LEU A 97 11.11 9.12 -3.42
N ARG A 98 11.79 10.19 -3.00
CA ARG A 98 13.04 10.10 -2.23
C ARG A 98 12.81 9.47 -0.87
N LEU A 99 11.81 9.95 -0.12
CA LEU A 99 11.48 9.41 1.20
C LEU A 99 11.09 7.94 1.10
N TRP A 100 10.24 7.59 0.13
CA TRP A 100 9.77 6.22 -0.04
C TRP A 100 10.92 5.26 -0.36
N SER A 101 11.78 5.61 -1.33
CA SER A 101 12.95 4.79 -1.67
C SER A 101 13.98 4.66 -0.54
N SER A 102 13.96 5.57 0.43
CA SER A 102 14.83 5.54 1.60
C SER A 102 14.25 4.79 2.81
N LEU A 103 13.01 4.29 2.72
CA LEU A 103 12.40 3.57 3.83
C LEU A 103 13.20 2.29 4.13
N PRO A 104 13.62 2.07 5.38
CA PRO A 104 14.30 0.83 5.73
C PRO A 104 13.39 -0.37 5.53
N ILE A 105 13.94 -1.47 5.00
CA ILE A 105 13.22 -2.75 4.84
C ILE A 105 12.59 -3.21 6.15
N SER A 106 13.28 -2.97 7.28
CA SER A 106 12.78 -3.30 8.62
C SER A 106 11.47 -2.61 8.97
N VAL A 107 11.13 -1.46 8.36
CA VAL A 107 9.82 -0.83 8.55
C VAL A 107 8.72 -1.71 7.97
N SER A 108 8.89 -2.22 6.75
CA SER A 108 7.94 -3.16 6.16
C SER A 108 7.89 -4.45 6.94
N ASP A 109 9.04 -5.05 7.27
CA ASP A 109 9.10 -6.33 7.99
C ASP A 109 8.40 -6.26 9.34
N ASN A 110 8.70 -5.24 10.15
CA ASN A 110 8.05 -5.05 11.46
C ASN A 110 6.52 -4.88 11.34
N LEU A 111 6.04 -4.23 10.27
CA LEU A 111 4.60 -4.07 10.03
C LEU A 111 3.95 -5.40 9.66
N ILE A 112 4.57 -6.19 8.78
CA ILE A 112 4.09 -7.51 8.39
C ILE A 112 4.13 -8.47 9.59
N ASP A 113 5.23 -8.51 10.35
CA ASP A 113 5.40 -9.36 11.53
C ASP A 113 4.39 -9.01 12.65
N SER A 114 3.92 -7.76 12.70
CA SER A 114 2.91 -7.36 13.68
C SER A 114 1.50 -7.92 13.40
N MET A 115 1.26 -8.52 12.22
CA MET A 115 -0.08 -8.93 11.79
C MET A 115 -0.72 -9.98 12.69
N GLU A 116 0.04 -10.94 13.18
CA GLU A 116 -0.48 -11.95 14.10
C GLU A 116 -1.07 -11.28 15.36
N SER A 117 -0.32 -10.37 15.97
CA SER A 117 -0.77 -9.61 17.14
C SER A 117 -2.02 -8.76 16.84
N ARG A 118 -2.10 -8.12 15.68
CA ARG A 118 -3.26 -7.30 15.28
C ARG A 118 -4.52 -8.15 15.11
N CYS A 119 -4.39 -9.29 14.43
CA CYS A 119 -5.46 -10.26 14.30
C CYS A 119 -5.93 -10.73 15.67
N CYS A 120 -5.02 -11.06 16.59
CA CYS A 120 -5.37 -11.42 17.96
C CYS A 120 -6.13 -10.30 18.68
N GLN A 121 -5.69 -9.04 18.56
CA GLN A 121 -6.40 -7.90 19.16
C GLN A 121 -7.80 -7.73 18.57
N CYS A 122 -7.96 -7.84 17.25
CA CYS A 122 -9.25 -7.75 16.57
C CYS A 122 -10.22 -8.84 17.06
N ILE A 123 -9.71 -10.07 17.24
CA ILE A 123 -10.48 -11.18 17.83
C ILE A 123 -10.90 -10.86 19.27
N GLN A 124 -9.99 -10.32 20.09
CA GLN A 124 -10.27 -9.94 21.49
C GLN A 124 -11.38 -8.88 21.59
N VAL A 125 -11.39 -7.90 20.67
CA VAL A 125 -12.44 -6.88 20.59
C VAL A 125 -13.64 -7.30 19.74
N ARG A 126 -13.73 -8.59 19.37
CA ARG A 126 -14.84 -9.20 18.61
C ARG A 126 -15.13 -8.51 17.27
N GLY A 127 -14.09 -8.20 16.52
CA GLY A 127 -14.20 -7.49 15.23
C GLY A 127 -14.39 -5.98 15.39
N GLY A 128 -14.28 -5.44 16.60
CA GLY A 128 -14.20 -4.02 16.85
C GLY A 128 -12.86 -3.40 16.37
N HIS A 129 -12.80 -2.07 16.40
CA HIS A 129 -11.63 -1.31 15.99
C HIS A 129 -10.43 -1.54 16.92
N ILE A 130 -9.25 -1.84 16.36
CA ILE A 130 -7.99 -1.91 17.11
C ILE A 130 -7.17 -0.62 16.96
N HIS A 131 -6.40 -0.26 18.00
CA HIS A 131 -5.59 0.96 17.98
C HIS A 131 -4.31 0.80 17.17
N TYR A 132 -4.01 1.81 16.34
CA TYR A 132 -3.05 1.67 15.27
C TYR A 132 -2.46 3.01 14.79
#